data_AF-A0A2K8KDE2-F1
#
_entry.id   AF-A0A2K8KDE2-F1
#
_cell.length_a   1.000
_cell.length_b   1.000
_cell.length_c   1.000
_cell.angle_alpha   90.00
_cell.angle_beta   90.00
_cell.angle_gamma   90.00
#
_symmetry.space_group_name_H-M   'P 1'
#
loop_
_entity.id
_entity.type
_entity.pdbx_description
1 polymer ?
#
loop_
_entity_poly.entity_id
_entity_poly.type
_entity_poly.pdbx_seq_one_letter_code
_entity_poly.pdbx_strand_id
1 'polypeptide(L)'
;MTSPDRIPDTPLFDRPRANAGYALNKMAMGLSSPEGRAAFLADEDAYLDRFALTPDQRAAVKARDWAEMVRLGGNLFYILKISAVDPTPIREIGAAQAGMDLQEFLDTRLGKVTNG
;
A
#
# COMPACT_ATOMS: atom_id res chain seq x y z
N MET A 1 28.68 -2.52 1.00
CA MET A 1 28.37 -2.72 2.44
C MET A 1 27.12 -3.58 2.55
N THR A 2 27.24 -4.80 3.03
CA THR A 2 26.08 -5.66 3.37
C THR A 2 25.64 -5.28 4.78
N SER A 3 24.56 -4.50 4.89
CA SER A 3 23.99 -4.17 6.20
C SER A 3 23.44 -5.46 6.84
N PRO A 4 23.77 -5.77 8.10
CA PRO A 4 23.39 -7.02 8.76
C PRO A 4 21.87 -7.22 8.94
N ASP A 5 21.08 -6.16 8.75
CA ASP A 5 19.62 -6.19 8.92
C ASP A 5 18.84 -6.51 7.63
N ARG A 6 19.50 -6.90 6.54
CA ARG A 6 18.81 -7.15 5.28
C ARG A 6 18.13 -8.53 5.29
N ILE A 7 16.81 -8.54 5.37
CA ILE A 7 15.97 -9.72 5.05
C ILE A 7 15.74 -9.71 3.52
N PRO A 8 16.05 -10.81 2.79
CA PRO A 8 15.77 -10.91 1.37
C PRO A 8 14.31 -10.58 1.04
N ASP A 9 14.10 -9.86 -0.06
CA ASP A 9 12.79 -9.50 -0.62
C ASP A 9 11.83 -8.79 0.34
N THR A 10 12.32 -8.31 1.49
CA THR A 10 11.54 -7.62 2.50
C THR A 10 12.06 -6.19 2.66
N PRO A 11 11.37 -5.18 2.11
CA PRO A 11 11.76 -3.80 2.30
C PRO A 11 11.51 -3.38 3.76
N LEU A 12 12.58 -3.23 4.55
CA LEU A 12 12.48 -2.68 5.90
C LEU A 12 12.06 -1.21 5.86
N PHE A 13 11.10 -0.84 6.69
CA PHE A 13 10.66 0.54 6.86
C PHE A 13 11.62 1.33 7.77
N ASP A 14 12.82 1.57 7.26
CA ASP A 14 13.87 2.35 7.90
C ASP A 14 13.68 3.86 7.71
N ARG A 15 14.58 4.65 8.29
CA ARG A 15 14.51 6.13 8.21
C ARG A 15 14.57 6.66 6.77
N PRO A 16 15.48 6.21 5.89
CA PRO A 16 15.46 6.60 4.47
C PRO A 16 14.12 6.35 3.79
N ARG A 17 13.52 5.16 3.95
CA ARG A 17 12.21 4.86 3.35
C ARG A 17 11.08 5.67 3.96
N ALA A 18 11.08 5.84 5.28
CA ALA A 18 10.09 6.67 5.97
C ALA A 18 10.11 8.11 5.47
N ASN A 19 11.30 8.66 5.19
CA ASN A 19 11.43 9.99 4.60
C ASN A 19 10.92 10.02 3.15
N ALA A 20 11.30 9.05 2.32
CA ALA A 20 10.88 8.98 0.92
C ALA A 20 9.35 8.84 0.77
N GLY A 21 8.73 8.04 1.64
CA GLY A 21 7.29 7.81 1.63
C GLY A 21 6.48 8.75 2.52
N TYR A 22 7.07 9.80 3.10
CA TYR A 22 6.38 10.63 4.09
C TYR A 22 5.05 11.21 3.55
N ALA A 23 5.06 11.74 2.32
CA ALA A 23 3.87 12.29 1.68
C ALA A 23 2.79 11.22 1.48
N LEU A 24 3.17 10.05 0.95
CA LEU A 24 2.28 8.90 0.75
C LEU A 24 1.66 8.40 2.06
N ASN A 25 2.47 8.21 3.09
CA ASN A 25 2.00 7.74 4.41
C ASN A 25 1.08 8.78 5.08
N LYS A 26 1.39 10.08 4.95
CA LYS A 26 0.56 11.16 5.48
C LYS A 26 -0.77 11.28 4.74
N MET A 27 -0.77 11.10 3.42
CA MET A 27 -1.98 11.04 2.60
C MET A 27 -2.89 9.91 3.11
N ALA A 28 -2.35 8.69 3.19
CA ALA A 28 -3.13 7.55 3.65
C ALA A 28 -3.61 7.70 5.11
N MET A 29 -2.83 8.35 5.98
CA MET A 29 -3.31 8.70 7.33
C MET A 29 -4.54 9.59 7.33
N GLY A 30 -4.68 10.51 6.38
CA GLY A 30 -5.83 11.39 6.26
C GLY A 30 -7.14 10.62 6.13
N LEU A 31 -7.11 9.38 5.60
CA LEU A 31 -8.27 8.50 5.47
C LEU A 31 -8.73 7.87 6.80
N SER A 32 -8.03 8.12 7.90
CA SER A 32 -8.46 7.69 9.24
C SER A 32 -9.75 8.40 9.68
N SER A 33 -9.97 9.64 9.21
CA SER A 33 -11.15 10.44 9.58
C SER A 33 -12.29 10.27 8.56
N PRO A 34 -13.57 10.37 8.99
CA PRO A 34 -14.72 10.37 8.08
C PRO A 34 -14.63 11.45 6.99
N GLU A 35 -14.14 12.64 7.34
CA GLU A 35 -14.03 13.78 6.42
C GLU A 35 -12.96 13.52 5.36
N GLY A 36 -11.84 12.91 5.75
CA GLY A 36 -10.80 12.51 4.81
C GLY A 36 -11.30 11.47 3.81
N ARG A 37 -12.09 10.50 4.27
CA ARG A 37 -12.72 9.50 3.40
C ARG A 37 -13.75 10.13 2.46
N ALA A 38 -14.61 11.00 2.97
CA ALA A 38 -15.60 11.71 2.16
C ALA A 38 -14.93 12.56 1.08
N ALA A 39 -13.83 13.26 1.41
CA ALA A 39 -13.09 14.05 0.44
C ALA A 39 -12.42 13.20 -0.66
N PHE A 40 -11.81 12.06 -0.28
CA PHE A 40 -11.22 11.13 -1.26
C PHE A 40 -12.27 10.53 -2.20
N LEU A 41 -13.41 10.11 -1.66
CA LEU A 41 -14.52 9.54 -2.44
C LEU A 41 -15.19 10.56 -3.37
N ALA A 42 -15.22 11.84 -2.98
CA ALA A 42 -15.79 12.90 -3.80
C ALA A 42 -14.91 13.23 -5.01
N ASP A 43 -13.59 13.32 -4.82
CA ASP A 43 -12.62 13.58 -5.87
C ASP A 43 -11.24 13.09 -5.44
N GLU A 44 -10.83 11.92 -5.95
CA GLU A 44 -9.55 11.31 -5.63
C GLU A 44 -8.38 12.20 -6.09
N ASP A 45 -8.46 12.78 -7.29
CA ASP A 45 -7.39 13.62 -7.83
C ASP A 45 -7.20 14.89 -6.97
N ALA A 46 -8.29 15.60 -6.64
CA ALA A 46 -8.22 16.78 -5.79
C ALA A 46 -7.78 16.45 -4.36
N TYR A 47 -8.15 15.29 -3.83
CA TYR A 47 -7.66 14.85 -2.52
C TYR A 47 -6.14 14.61 -2.54
N LEU A 48 -5.65 13.91 -3.56
CA LEU A 48 -4.23 13.60 -3.72
C LEU A 48 -3.39 14.87 -3.91
N ASP A 49 -3.91 15.87 -4.62
CA ASP A 49 -3.23 17.16 -4.87
C ASP A 49 -2.95 17.97 -3.59
N ARG A 50 -3.64 17.66 -2.47
CA ARG A 50 -3.36 18.24 -1.14
C ARG A 50 -2.04 17.75 -0.56
N PHE A 51 -1.47 16.69 -1.11
CA PHE A 51 -0.26 16.04 -0.65
C PHE A 51 0.81 16.14 -1.75
N ALA A 52 2.04 16.45 -1.35
CA ALA A 52 3.18 16.54 -2.28
C ALA A 52 3.69 15.13 -2.68
N LEU A 53 2.81 14.30 -3.25
CA LEU A 53 3.15 12.99 -3.79
C LEU A 53 4.07 13.15 -5.00
N THR A 54 5.02 12.22 -5.16
CA THR A 54 5.71 12.09 -6.44
C THR A 54 4.74 11.56 -7.51
N PRO A 55 5.03 11.77 -8.81
CA PRO A 55 4.22 11.21 -9.89
C PRO A 55 4.02 9.69 -9.75
N ASP A 56 5.08 8.96 -9.39
CA ASP A 56 5.02 7.51 -9.19
C ASP A 56 4.15 7.12 -7.99
N GLN A 57 4.24 7.86 -6.87
CA GLN A 57 3.39 7.60 -5.69
C GLN A 57 1.92 7.83 -6.03
N ARG A 58 1.61 8.91 -6.76
CA ARG A 58 0.25 9.21 -7.22
C ARG A 58 -0.26 8.12 -8.15
N ALA A 59 0.55 7.67 -9.11
CA ALA A 59 0.20 6.60 -10.02
C ALA A 59 -0.07 5.28 -9.28
N ALA A 60 0.79 4.90 -8.32
CA ALA A 60 0.62 3.69 -7.52
C ALA A 60 -0.67 3.73 -6.69
N VAL A 61 -1.00 4.87 -6.08
CA VAL A 61 -2.27 5.02 -5.35
C VAL A 61 -3.45 4.83 -6.30
N LYS A 62 -3.48 5.56 -7.44
CA LYS A 62 -4.58 5.48 -8.41
C LYS A 62 -4.78 4.09 -9.00
N ALA A 63 -3.69 3.35 -9.19
CA ALA A 63 -3.72 1.98 -9.69
C ALA A 63 -4.02 0.93 -8.60
N ARG A 64 -4.09 1.34 -7.33
CA ARG A 64 -4.10 0.43 -6.16
C ARG A 64 -2.93 -0.57 -6.20
N ASP A 65 -1.77 -0.12 -6.69
CA ASP A 65 -0.57 -0.94 -6.73
C ASP A 65 0.10 -0.94 -5.35
N TRP A 66 -0.35 -1.89 -4.51
CA TRP A 66 0.13 -2.04 -3.15
C TRP A 66 1.64 -2.33 -3.09
N ALA A 67 2.16 -3.13 -4.02
CA ALA A 67 3.58 -3.50 -4.08
C ALA A 67 4.42 -2.26 -4.37
N GLU A 68 3.99 -1.48 -5.35
CA GLU A 68 4.66 -0.24 -5.73
C GLU A 68 4.56 0.83 -4.65
N MET A 69 3.40 0.98 -3.99
CA MET A 69 3.27 1.87 -2.84
C MET A 69 4.30 1.54 -1.75
N VAL A 70 4.52 0.25 -1.44
CA VAL A 70 5.55 -0.16 -0.46
C VAL A 70 6.97 0.07 -0.99
N ARG A 71 7.23 -0.23 -2.27
CA ARG A 71 8.52 0.05 -2.92
C ARG A 71 8.89 1.53 -2.83
N LEU A 72 7.91 2.41 -2.99
CA LEU A 72 8.01 3.88 -2.95
C LEU A 72 8.05 4.47 -1.53
N GLY A 73 8.16 3.63 -0.49
CA GLY A 73 8.29 4.06 0.91
C GLY A 73 6.97 4.12 1.68
N GLY A 74 5.87 3.65 1.10
CA GLY A 74 4.63 3.40 1.82
C GLY A 74 4.85 2.32 2.88
N ASN A 75 4.41 2.57 4.10
CA ASN A 75 4.31 1.53 5.10
C ASN A 75 2.91 0.92 5.05
N LEU A 76 2.85 -0.41 5.05
CA LEU A 76 1.63 -1.18 4.81
C LEU A 76 0.46 -0.72 5.71
N PHE A 77 0.70 -0.46 7.01
CA PHE A 77 -0.36 -0.05 7.95
C PHE A 77 -0.91 1.36 7.69
N TYR A 78 -0.14 2.22 7.03
CA TYR A 78 -0.63 3.51 6.57
C TYR A 78 -1.47 3.34 5.32
N ILE A 79 -0.90 2.77 4.26
CA ILE A 79 -1.55 2.66 2.95
C ILE A 79 -2.81 1.79 2.99
N LEU A 80 -2.89 0.79 3.88
CA LEU A 80 -4.10 -0.02 4.08
C LEU A 80 -5.35 0.82 4.39
N LYS A 81 -5.22 2.06 4.85
CA LYS A 81 -6.36 2.96 5.06
C LYS A 81 -7.10 3.31 3.77
N ILE A 82 -6.48 3.15 2.60
CA ILE A 82 -7.15 3.26 1.30
C ILE A 82 -8.28 2.21 1.19
N SER A 83 -8.14 1.03 1.81
CA SER A 83 -9.21 0.03 1.80
C SER A 83 -10.46 0.42 2.58
N ALA A 84 -10.41 1.52 3.36
CA ALA A 84 -11.59 2.07 4.02
C ALA A 84 -12.49 2.89 3.08
N VAL A 85 -11.98 3.31 1.92
CA VAL A 85 -12.75 4.00 0.87
C VAL A 85 -12.92 3.14 -0.38
N ASP A 86 -11.98 2.24 -0.63
CA ASP A 86 -12.00 1.32 -1.76
C ASP A 86 -11.72 -0.11 -1.26
N PRO A 87 -12.76 -0.84 -0.80
CA PRO A 87 -12.59 -2.11 -0.10
C PRO A 87 -11.85 -3.17 -0.93
N THR A 88 -10.58 -3.36 -0.61
CA THR A 88 -9.76 -4.46 -1.15
C THR A 88 -9.55 -5.52 -0.05
N PRO A 89 -9.94 -6.78 -0.26
CA PRO A 89 -9.68 -7.85 0.71
C PRO A 89 -8.20 -7.98 1.06
N ILE A 90 -7.88 -8.11 2.35
CA ILE A 90 -6.47 -8.19 2.82
C ILE A 90 -5.67 -9.33 2.17
N ARG A 91 -6.36 -10.39 1.72
CA ARG A 91 -5.74 -11.53 1.02
C ARG A 91 -5.31 -11.16 -0.40
N GLU A 92 -6.06 -10.32 -1.09
CA GLU A 92 -5.68 -9.78 -2.41
C GLU A 92 -4.50 -8.82 -2.29
N ILE A 93 -4.49 -7.97 -1.26
CA ILE A 93 -3.34 -7.11 -0.95
C ILE A 93 -2.10 -7.98 -0.65
N GLY A 94 -2.26 -9.05 0.14
CA GLY A 94 -1.19 -10.00 0.43
C GLY A 94 -0.64 -10.70 -0.83
N ALA A 95 -1.53 -11.15 -1.73
CA ALA A 95 -1.15 -11.74 -3.01
C ALA A 95 -0.36 -10.75 -3.89
N ALA A 96 -0.85 -9.50 -3.98
CA ALA A 96 -0.18 -8.44 -4.72
C ALA A 96 1.23 -8.14 -4.15
N GLN A 97 1.39 -8.08 -2.82
CA GLN A 97 2.71 -7.92 -2.18
C GLN A 97 3.66 -9.10 -2.47
N ALA A 98 3.11 -10.30 -2.61
CA ALA A 98 3.88 -11.51 -2.91
C ALA A 98 4.17 -11.67 -4.41
N GLY A 99 3.60 -10.83 -5.28
CA GLY A 99 3.68 -11.00 -6.73
C GLY A 99 2.99 -12.28 -7.23
N MET A 100 1.98 -12.75 -6.50
CA MET A 100 1.24 -13.99 -6.76
C MET A 100 -0.17 -13.67 -7.23
N ASP A 101 -0.78 -14.57 -8.00
CA ASP A 101 -2.23 -14.54 -8.15
C ASP A 101 -2.92 -14.92 -6.84
N LEU A 102 -4.20 -14.53 -6.69
CA LEU A 102 -4.93 -14.77 -5.44
C LEU A 102 -5.04 -16.26 -5.12
N GLN A 103 -5.29 -17.13 -6.11
CA GLN A 103 -5.47 -18.56 -5.86
C GLN A 103 -4.15 -19.20 -5.41
N GLU A 104 -3.05 -18.93 -6.12
CA GLU A 104 -1.72 -19.38 -5.73
C GLU A 104 -1.36 -18.91 -4.32
N PHE A 105 -1.67 -17.66 -3.97
CA PHE A 105 -1.43 -17.13 -2.63
C PHE A 105 -2.25 -17.86 -1.55
N LEU A 106 -3.53 -18.13 -1.83
CA LEU A 106 -4.41 -18.86 -0.90
C LEU A 106 -3.90 -20.29 -0.66
N ASP A 107 -3.54 -20.99 -1.72
CA ASP A 107 -3.10 -22.38 -1.68
C ASP A 107 -1.75 -22.53 -1.00
N THR A 108 -0.76 -21.71 -1.40
CA THR A 108 0.65 -21.91 -1.01
C THR A 108 1.07 -21.15 0.24
N ARG A 109 0.46 -19.99 0.54
CA ARG A 109 0.85 -19.15 1.69
C ARG A 109 -0.11 -19.25 2.86
N LEU A 110 -1.41 -19.41 2.58
CA LEU A 110 -2.42 -19.50 3.63
C LEU A 110 -2.89 -20.93 3.90
N GLY A 111 -2.46 -21.91 3.10
CA GLY A 111 -2.89 -23.31 3.22
C GLY A 111 -4.40 -23.48 3.07
N LYS A 112 -5.06 -22.54 2.40
CA LYS A 112 -6.50 -22.56 2.14
C LYS A 112 -6.73 -23.13 0.76
N VAL A 113 -6.48 -24.43 0.61
CA VAL A 113 -6.74 -25.15 -0.64
C VAL A 113 -8.21 -24.97 -1.00
N THR A 114 -8.49 -24.12 -1.97
CA THR A 114 -9.82 -24.00 -2.56
C THR A 114 -9.98 -25.12 -3.56
N ASN A 115 -10.36 -26.30 -3.07
CA ASN A 115 -10.89 -27.35 -3.94
C ASN A 115 -12.09 -26.74 -4.67
N GLY A 116 -12.00 -26.67 -6.01
CA GLY A 116 -13.00 -26.04 -6.88
C GLY A 116 -14.43 -26.56 -6.68
#